data_AF-A0A816C8Y5-F1
#
_entry.id   AF-A0A816C8Y5-F1
#
_cell.length_a   1.000
_cell.length_b   1.000
_cell.length_c   1.000
_cell.angle_alpha   90.00
_cell.angle_beta   90.00
_cell.angle_gamma   90.00
#
_symmetry.space_group_name_H-M   'P 1'
#
loop_
_entity.id
_entity.type
_entity.pdbx_description
1 polymer ?
#
loop_
_entity_poly.entity_id
_entity_poly.type
_entity_poly.pdbx_seq_one_letter_code
_entity_poly.pdbx_strand_id
1 'polypeptide(L)'
;MANDDDDDDGSDISNYDIDLIDHSPFPNDCQNEVQGIEFLCQYFMHRYNACPTFFIGSLEEACQEAFSSIIIKERRPVLVYIHHDKNLLTNRFCWNILCSEMIIDYLLENYIVWSWDITFESNRNILIKIWNKIFPSQTSIDFSLEQCPMLIGIMRESLYKKDSSSTSEYEFTVLFKNETLTSTEETFSLKSILNELSIFKEECDDNEQALVSHGYLFIFV
;
A
#
# COMPACT_ATOMS: atom_id res chain seq x y z
N MET A 1 21.57 58.99 -17.56
CA MET A 1 21.89 57.84 -18.44
C MET A 1 21.41 56.60 -17.72
N ALA A 2 20.85 55.67 -18.49
CA ALA A 2 19.95 54.61 -18.08
C ALA A 2 20.61 53.51 -17.21
N ASN A 3 19.70 52.74 -16.59
CA ASN A 3 19.82 51.49 -15.84
C ASN A 3 20.87 50.52 -16.37
N ASP A 4 21.36 49.65 -15.49
CA ASP A 4 21.35 48.19 -15.71
C ASP A 4 21.30 47.51 -14.34
N ASP A 5 20.14 46.92 -14.07
CA ASP A 5 19.91 45.90 -13.04
C ASP A 5 20.46 44.58 -13.60
N ASP A 6 21.36 43.91 -12.88
CA ASP A 6 21.66 42.50 -13.09
C ASP A 6 21.48 41.79 -11.74
N ASP A 7 20.23 41.41 -11.48
CA ASP A 7 19.88 40.24 -10.68
C ASP A 7 20.33 39.00 -11.47
N ASP A 8 21.38 38.31 -11.02
CA ASP A 8 21.70 36.96 -11.50
C ASP A 8 21.42 35.94 -10.39
N ASP A 9 20.33 35.22 -10.65
CA ASP A 9 19.77 34.11 -9.92
C ASP A 9 20.64 32.86 -10.13
N GLY A 10 21.12 32.31 -9.03
CA GLY A 10 21.84 31.05 -9.01
C GLY A 10 21.60 30.37 -7.69
N SER A 11 20.34 30.03 -7.39
CA SER A 11 20.09 29.03 -6.35
C SER A 11 20.83 27.76 -6.77
N ASP A 12 21.90 27.43 -6.06
CA ASP A 12 22.65 26.18 -6.20
C ASP A 12 21.70 25.00 -5.99
N ILE A 13 21.13 24.51 -7.10
CA ILE A 13 20.47 23.21 -7.13
C ILE A 13 21.60 22.21 -6.88
N SER A 14 21.64 21.69 -5.67
CA SER A 14 22.65 20.74 -5.26
C SER A 14 22.61 19.53 -6.21
N ASN A 15 23.77 19.02 -6.60
CA ASN A 15 23.88 17.81 -7.44
C ASN A 15 23.16 16.57 -6.86
N TYR A 16 22.62 16.64 -5.64
CA TYR A 16 21.76 15.61 -5.05
C TYR A 16 20.35 15.56 -5.66
N ASP A 17 19.88 16.64 -6.29
CA ASP A 17 18.53 16.71 -6.87
C ASP A 17 18.43 16.12 -8.29
N ILE A 18 19.57 15.92 -8.97
CA ILE A 18 19.60 15.45 -10.37
C ILE A 18 19.56 13.91 -10.46
N ASP A 19 19.97 13.20 -9.40
CA ASP A 19 20.02 11.72 -9.38
C ASP A 19 18.68 11.05 -9.02
N LEU A 20 17.62 11.82 -8.73
CA LEU A 20 16.31 11.30 -8.31
C LEU A 20 15.34 10.98 -9.47
N ILE A 21 15.77 11.17 -10.72
CA ILE A 21 14.88 11.12 -11.89
C ILE A 21 14.74 9.71 -12.51
N ASP A 22 15.60 8.74 -12.19
CA ASP A 22 15.58 7.41 -12.85
C ASP A 22 16.03 6.22 -11.95
N HIS A 23 15.81 6.32 -10.65
CA HIS A 23 16.21 5.27 -9.70
C HIS A 23 15.01 4.80 -8.87
N SER A 24 14.90 3.47 -8.73
CA SER A 24 13.92 2.80 -7.86
C SER A 24 13.84 3.51 -6.51
N PRO A 25 12.64 3.60 -5.90
CA PRO A 25 12.47 4.20 -4.58
C PRO A 25 13.28 3.47 -3.48
N PHE A 26 13.76 2.26 -3.73
CA PHE A 26 14.52 1.47 -2.76
C PHE A 26 15.95 1.24 -3.25
N PRO A 27 16.95 1.27 -2.36
CA PRO A 27 18.25 0.68 -2.66
C PRO A 27 18.10 -0.81 -3.00
N ASN A 28 18.95 -1.32 -3.90
CA ASN A 28 19.05 -2.76 -4.12
C ASN A 28 19.46 -3.44 -2.80
N ASP A 29 18.67 -4.43 -2.34
CA ASP A 29 18.84 -5.17 -1.08
C ASP A 29 18.41 -4.45 0.21
N CYS A 30 17.31 -3.68 0.18
CA CYS A 30 16.71 -3.14 1.40
C CYS A 30 16.21 -4.28 2.32
N GLN A 31 17.00 -4.66 3.33
CA GLN A 31 16.68 -5.77 4.24
C GLN A 31 15.69 -5.37 5.36
N ASN A 32 15.43 -4.08 5.53
CA ASN A 32 14.65 -3.55 6.64
C ASN A 32 13.36 -2.93 6.10
N GLU A 33 12.22 -3.43 6.58
CA GLU A 33 10.90 -2.97 6.15
C GLU A 33 10.68 -1.47 6.45
N VAL A 34 11.04 -1.03 7.66
CA VAL A 34 10.96 0.38 8.09
C VAL A 34 11.74 1.28 7.15
N GLN A 35 13.01 0.94 6.92
CA GLN A 35 13.90 1.75 6.09
C GLN A 35 13.39 1.83 4.63
N GLY A 36 12.89 0.71 4.11
CA GLY A 36 12.33 0.66 2.76
C GLY A 36 11.14 1.60 2.60
N ILE A 37 10.22 1.56 3.56
CA ILE A 37 9.03 2.42 3.53
C ILE A 37 9.41 3.90 3.71
N GLU A 38 10.39 4.22 4.57
CA GLU A 38 10.91 5.58 4.70
C GLU A 38 11.49 6.11 3.37
N PHE A 39 12.25 5.30 2.64
CA PHE A 39 12.74 5.68 1.32
C PHE A 39 11.60 5.86 0.30
N LEU A 40 10.58 5.00 0.36
CA LEU A 40 9.39 5.16 -0.48
C LEU A 40 8.69 6.48 -0.20
N CYS A 41 8.51 6.85 1.07
CA CYS A 41 7.91 8.12 1.46
C CYS A 41 8.70 9.31 0.87
N GLN A 42 10.04 9.28 0.97
CA GLN A 42 10.89 10.32 0.41
C GLN A 42 10.75 10.41 -1.11
N TYR A 43 10.76 9.27 -1.80
CA TYR A 43 10.54 9.21 -3.25
C TYR A 43 9.16 9.78 -3.62
N PHE A 44 8.10 9.43 -2.89
CA PHE A 44 6.75 9.94 -3.15
C PHE A 44 6.67 11.46 -2.97
N MET A 45 7.23 11.97 -1.87
CA MET A 45 7.28 13.42 -1.62
C MET A 45 8.07 14.16 -2.70
N HIS A 46 9.21 13.62 -3.14
CA HIS A 46 10.01 14.25 -4.18
C HIS A 46 9.33 14.21 -5.55
N ARG A 47 8.74 13.06 -5.93
CA ARG A 47 8.22 12.84 -7.28
C ARG A 47 6.80 13.35 -7.49
N TYR A 48 5.94 13.24 -6.48
CA TYR A 48 4.51 13.55 -6.58
C TYR A 48 4.11 14.76 -5.72
N ASN A 49 5.02 15.32 -4.92
CA ASN A 49 4.73 16.37 -3.94
C ASN A 49 3.59 16.00 -2.97
N ALA A 50 3.40 14.69 -2.76
CA ALA A 50 2.39 14.10 -1.90
C ALA A 50 2.77 12.65 -1.60
N CYS A 51 2.39 12.19 -0.41
CA CYS A 51 2.63 10.81 0.03
C CYS A 51 1.44 10.34 0.86
N PRO A 52 0.84 9.18 0.54
CA PRO A 52 -0.06 8.53 1.48
C PRO A 52 0.65 8.30 2.81
N THR A 53 -0.10 8.34 3.91
CA THR A 53 0.49 8.04 5.24
C THR A 53 0.75 6.55 5.35
N PHE A 54 1.94 6.13 4.92
CA PHE A 54 2.38 4.75 5.04
C PHE A 54 2.75 4.41 6.49
N PHE A 55 2.36 3.23 6.92
CA PHE A 55 2.70 2.65 8.20
C PHE A 55 4.20 2.33 8.22
N ILE A 56 4.93 2.98 9.12
CA ILE A 56 6.38 2.78 9.27
C ILE A 56 6.62 1.63 10.24
N GLY A 57 6.73 0.42 9.70
CA GLY A 57 6.88 -0.81 10.46
C GLY A 57 6.82 -2.03 9.56
N SER A 58 6.87 -3.21 10.18
CA SER A 58 6.67 -4.46 9.46
C SER A 58 5.21 -4.66 9.07
N LEU A 59 4.96 -5.47 8.04
CA LEU A 59 3.58 -5.83 7.67
C LEU A 59 2.86 -6.58 8.80
N GLU A 60 3.60 -7.35 9.60
CA GLU A 60 3.06 -8.03 10.78
C GLU A 60 2.61 -7.03 11.85
N GLU A 61 3.40 -6.00 12.13
CA GLU A 61 3.03 -4.92 13.06
C GLU A 61 1.83 -4.12 12.54
N ALA A 62 1.74 -3.86 11.23
CA ALA A 62 0.58 -3.21 10.62
C ALA A 62 -0.72 -4.02 10.84
N CYS A 63 -0.65 -5.34 10.65
CA CYS A 63 -1.77 -6.23 10.94
C CYS A 63 -2.12 -6.23 12.44
N GLN A 64 -1.13 -6.28 13.33
CA GLN A 64 -1.38 -6.21 14.77
C GLN A 64 -2.06 -4.89 15.14
N GLU A 65 -1.59 -3.75 14.64
CA GLU A 65 -2.18 -2.44 14.92
C GLU A 65 -3.63 -2.37 14.43
N ALA A 66 -3.90 -2.85 13.21
CA ALA A 66 -5.21 -2.83 12.56
C ALA A 66 -6.31 -3.47 13.42
N PHE A 67 -5.98 -4.54 14.13
CA PHE A 67 -6.95 -5.35 14.87
C PHE A 67 -6.76 -5.35 16.39
N SER A 68 -5.81 -4.54 16.90
CA SER A 68 -5.50 -4.45 18.34
C SER A 68 -6.56 -3.71 19.16
N SER A 69 -7.29 -2.75 18.58
CA SER A 69 -8.27 -1.97 19.35
C SER A 69 -9.41 -2.85 19.86
N ILE A 70 -9.78 -2.68 21.12
CA ILE A 70 -10.96 -3.30 21.72
C ILE A 70 -12.24 -2.68 21.12
N ILE A 71 -12.17 -1.43 20.69
CA ILE A 71 -13.29 -0.72 20.07
C ILE A 71 -13.28 -1.06 18.58
N ILE A 72 -14.16 -1.96 18.17
CA ILE A 72 -14.29 -2.45 16.78
C ILE A 72 -14.35 -1.30 15.76
N LYS A 73 -15.11 -0.25 16.07
CA LYS A 73 -15.30 0.91 15.18
C LYS A 73 -14.02 1.71 14.94
N GLU A 74 -12.99 1.53 15.75
CA GLU A 74 -11.68 2.16 15.59
C GLU A 74 -10.69 1.28 14.81
N ARG A 75 -11.05 0.02 14.54
CA ARG A 75 -10.23 -0.88 13.73
C ARG A 75 -10.27 -0.43 12.28
N ARG A 76 -9.09 -0.45 11.66
CA ARG A 76 -8.90 -0.08 10.26
C ARG A 76 -8.19 -1.25 9.58
N PRO A 77 -8.79 -1.87 8.56
CA PRO A 77 -8.12 -2.95 7.83
C PRO A 77 -6.80 -2.47 7.23
N VAL A 78 -5.90 -3.41 6.93
CA VAL A 78 -4.63 -3.08 6.30
C VAL A 78 -4.83 -3.02 4.79
N LEU A 79 -4.33 -1.95 4.16
CA LEU A 79 -4.21 -1.86 2.71
C LEU A 79 -2.74 -1.95 2.33
N VAL A 80 -2.38 -2.97 1.57
CA VAL A 80 -1.03 -3.16 1.04
C VAL A 80 -0.94 -2.58 -0.37
N TYR A 81 -0.08 -1.59 -0.55
CA TYR A 81 0.26 -1.00 -1.85
C TYR A 81 1.61 -1.54 -2.36
N ILE A 82 1.58 -2.18 -3.53
CA ILE A 82 2.81 -2.68 -4.18
C ILE A 82 3.19 -1.76 -5.35
N HIS A 83 4.41 -1.22 -5.26
CA HIS A 83 4.99 -0.31 -6.23
C HIS A 83 5.98 -1.04 -7.14
N HIS A 84 5.98 -0.68 -8.43
CA HIS A 84 7.04 -1.04 -9.36
C HIS A 84 7.28 0.11 -10.34
N ASP A 85 8.43 0.77 -10.24
CA ASP A 85 8.74 2.02 -10.95
C ASP A 85 8.79 1.85 -12.48
N LYS A 86 9.31 0.70 -12.96
CA LYS A 86 9.34 0.36 -14.40
C LYS A 86 7.95 0.10 -15.01
N ASN A 87 6.89 -0.03 -14.22
CA ASN A 87 5.54 -0.18 -14.76
C ASN A 87 4.95 1.21 -15.09
N LEU A 88 4.62 1.43 -16.36
CA LEU A 88 4.10 2.73 -16.83
C LEU A 88 2.79 3.16 -16.15
N LEU A 89 1.94 2.19 -15.76
CA LEU A 89 0.70 2.48 -15.07
C LEU A 89 0.92 2.82 -13.61
N THR A 90 2.01 2.35 -12.99
CA THR A 90 2.32 2.65 -11.59
C THR A 90 2.52 4.14 -11.39
N ASN A 91 3.31 4.80 -12.24
CA ASN A 91 3.51 6.25 -12.17
C ASN A 91 2.19 7.03 -12.39
N ARG A 92 1.37 6.61 -13.36
CA ARG A 92 0.06 7.24 -13.62
C ARG A 92 -0.91 7.04 -12.45
N PHE A 93 -0.90 5.86 -11.84
CA PHE A 93 -1.73 5.54 -10.67
C PHE A 93 -1.30 6.37 -9.47
N CYS A 94 0.00 6.50 -9.22
CA CYS A 94 0.50 7.35 -8.14
C CYS A 94 0.03 8.79 -8.31
N TRP A 95 0.25 9.38 -9.49
CA TRP A 95 -0.09 10.77 -9.76
C TRP A 95 -1.60 11.05 -9.72
N ASN A 96 -2.39 10.23 -10.41
CA ASN A 96 -3.81 10.52 -10.63
C ASN A 96 -4.72 9.98 -9.53
N ILE A 97 -4.28 8.95 -8.81
CA ILE A 97 -5.11 8.22 -7.83
C ILE A 97 -4.49 8.32 -6.45
N LEU A 98 -3.40 7.59 -6.22
CA LEU A 98 -2.89 7.33 -4.87
C LEU A 98 -2.49 8.62 -4.15
N CYS A 99 -1.94 9.59 -4.87
CA CYS A 99 -1.51 10.88 -4.33
C CYS A 99 -2.58 11.98 -4.42
N SER A 100 -3.81 11.65 -4.85
CA SER A 100 -4.91 12.63 -4.79
C SER A 100 -5.32 12.85 -3.33
N GLU A 101 -5.59 14.10 -2.97
CA GLU A 101 -6.02 14.50 -1.61
C GLU A 101 -7.20 13.64 -1.12
N MET A 102 -8.20 13.44 -1.98
CA MET A 102 -9.37 12.61 -1.70
C MET A 102 -9.03 11.15 -1.38
N ILE A 103 -8.06 10.54 -2.06
CA ILE A 103 -7.62 9.17 -1.73
C ILE A 103 -6.81 9.17 -0.44
N ILE A 104 -5.87 10.12 -0.27
CA ILE A 104 -5.04 10.20 0.92
C ILE A 104 -5.90 10.34 2.18
N ASP A 105 -6.87 11.26 2.18
CA ASP A 105 -7.77 11.49 3.32
C ASP A 105 -8.60 10.24 3.60
N TYR A 106 -9.17 9.64 2.55
CA TYR A 106 -9.96 8.43 2.70
C TYR A 106 -9.13 7.26 3.27
N LEU A 107 -7.90 7.08 2.79
CA LEU A 107 -7.00 6.05 3.29
C LEU A 107 -6.59 6.31 4.74
N LEU A 108 -6.28 7.55 5.09
CA LEU A 108 -5.89 7.93 6.45
C LEU A 108 -7.01 7.62 7.46
N GLU A 109 -8.26 7.90 7.09
CA GLU A 109 -9.42 7.67 7.96
C GLU A 109 -9.78 6.19 8.09
N ASN A 110 -9.63 5.40 7.02
CA ASN A 110 -10.24 4.07 6.92
C ASN A 110 -9.25 2.90 6.97
N TYR A 111 -7.96 3.13 6.73
CA TYR A 111 -6.96 2.07 6.56
C TYR A 111 -5.69 2.31 7.36
N ILE A 112 -5.00 1.21 7.66
CA ILE A 112 -3.55 1.23 7.88
C ILE A 112 -2.89 0.89 6.55
N VAL A 113 -2.20 1.84 5.94
CA VAL A 113 -1.61 1.62 4.60
C VAL A 113 -0.17 1.14 4.76
N TRP A 114 0.14 -0.08 4.36
CA TRP A 114 1.50 -0.59 4.27
C TRP A 114 1.95 -0.63 2.82
N SER A 115 3.23 -0.38 2.53
CA SER A 115 3.70 -0.28 1.16
C SER A 115 5.05 -0.93 0.93
N TRP A 116 5.29 -1.41 -0.29
CA TRP A 116 6.55 -2.03 -0.67
C TRP A 116 6.91 -1.80 -2.13
N ASP A 117 8.18 -1.52 -2.41
CA ASP A 117 8.71 -1.51 -3.78
C ASP A 117 9.25 -2.87 -4.17
N ILE A 118 8.86 -3.34 -5.35
CA ILE A 118 9.37 -4.57 -5.95
C ILE A 118 10.15 -4.31 -7.25
N THR A 119 10.60 -3.07 -7.49
CA THR A 119 11.32 -2.71 -8.71
C THR A 119 12.60 -3.53 -8.90
N PHE A 120 13.24 -3.90 -7.79
CA PHE A 120 14.33 -4.87 -7.76
C PHE A 120 13.83 -6.26 -7.32
N GLU A 121 14.31 -7.30 -8.01
CA GLU A 121 13.96 -8.69 -7.71
C GLU A 121 14.35 -9.11 -6.29
N SER A 122 15.41 -8.52 -5.73
CA SER A 122 15.80 -8.71 -4.32
C SER A 122 14.67 -8.29 -3.36
N ASN A 123 14.10 -7.11 -3.57
CA ASN A 123 12.98 -6.59 -2.77
C ASN A 123 11.70 -7.39 -2.97
N ARG A 124 11.44 -7.86 -4.20
CA ARG A 124 10.33 -8.79 -4.52
C ARG A 124 10.45 -10.10 -3.73
N ASN A 125 11.65 -10.68 -3.68
CA ASN A 125 11.90 -11.91 -2.92
C ASN A 125 11.73 -11.72 -1.40
N ILE A 126 12.05 -10.53 -0.88
CA ILE A 126 11.78 -10.17 0.52
C ILE A 126 10.28 -10.13 0.77
N LEU A 127 9.51 -9.44 -0.08
CA LEU A 127 8.06 -9.39 0.00
C LEU A 127 7.43 -10.79 0.01
N ILE A 128 7.86 -11.68 -0.89
CA ILE A 128 7.36 -13.06 -0.94
C ILE A 128 7.63 -13.81 0.37
N LYS A 129 8.80 -13.60 1.00
CA LYS A 129 9.10 -14.21 2.31
C LYS A 129 8.20 -13.66 3.42
N ILE A 130 8.00 -12.35 3.46
CA ILE A 130 7.08 -11.70 4.41
C ILE A 130 5.67 -12.26 4.20
N TRP A 131 5.21 -12.30 2.95
CA TRP A 131 3.89 -12.78 2.57
C TRP A 131 3.65 -14.22 3.01
N ASN A 132 4.57 -15.13 2.70
CA ASN A 132 4.47 -16.54 3.06
C ASN A 132 4.55 -16.78 4.58
N LYS A 133 5.16 -15.86 5.35
CA LYS A 133 5.15 -15.93 6.81
C LYS A 133 3.76 -15.61 7.36
N ILE A 134 3.09 -14.61 6.81
CA ILE A 134 1.76 -14.14 7.25
C ILE A 134 0.65 -15.08 6.75
N PHE A 135 0.78 -15.57 5.51
CA PHE A 135 -0.22 -16.39 4.81
C PHE A 135 0.32 -17.77 4.38
N PRO A 136 0.76 -18.62 5.32
CA PRO A 136 1.48 -19.86 5.00
C PRO A 136 0.65 -20.90 4.23
N SER A 137 -0.68 -20.84 4.34
CA SER A 137 -1.61 -21.86 3.82
C SER A 137 -2.48 -21.34 2.66
N GLN A 138 -2.30 -20.09 2.23
CA GLN A 138 -3.10 -19.47 1.17
C GLN A 138 -2.36 -19.50 -0.19
N THR A 139 -3.10 -19.38 -1.29
CA THR A 139 -2.54 -19.36 -2.64
C THR A 139 -1.54 -18.20 -2.78
N SER A 140 -0.39 -18.48 -3.40
CA SER A 140 0.64 -17.47 -3.67
C SER A 140 0.09 -16.37 -4.59
N ILE A 141 0.29 -15.11 -4.21
CA ILE A 141 0.09 -13.97 -5.11
C ILE A 141 1.25 -13.90 -6.10
N ASP A 142 0.94 -13.64 -7.36
CA ASP A 142 1.97 -13.25 -8.33
C ASP A 142 2.32 -11.77 -8.17
N PHE A 143 3.45 -11.49 -7.54
CA PHE A 143 4.02 -10.14 -7.44
C PHE A 143 4.86 -9.78 -8.67
N SER A 144 4.34 -9.94 -9.88
CA SER A 144 5.07 -9.61 -11.11
C SER A 144 4.93 -8.13 -11.50
N LEU A 145 5.89 -7.63 -12.28
CA LEU A 145 5.89 -6.27 -12.84
C LEU A 145 4.56 -5.97 -13.56
N GLU A 146 4.04 -6.96 -14.26
CA GLU A 146 2.85 -6.90 -15.08
C GLU A 146 1.58 -6.73 -14.25
N GLN A 147 1.56 -7.17 -12.97
CA GLN A 147 0.43 -6.93 -12.07
C GLN A 147 0.42 -5.52 -11.49
N CYS A 148 1.57 -4.84 -11.45
CA CYS A 148 1.70 -3.55 -10.77
C CYS A 148 0.98 -2.42 -11.51
N PRO A 149 0.49 -1.40 -10.79
CA PRO A 149 0.47 -1.30 -9.34
C PRO A 149 -0.59 -2.22 -8.74
N MET A 150 -0.38 -2.69 -7.51
CA MET A 150 -1.36 -3.56 -6.82
C MET A 150 -1.86 -2.92 -5.53
N LEU A 151 -3.15 -3.11 -5.25
CA LEU A 151 -3.77 -2.87 -3.95
C LEU A 151 -4.33 -4.19 -3.43
N ILE A 152 -3.94 -4.55 -2.20
CA ILE A 152 -4.36 -5.78 -1.56
C ILE A 152 -4.92 -5.41 -0.19
N GLY A 153 -6.18 -5.75 0.07
CA GLY A 153 -6.81 -5.59 1.38
C GLY A 153 -6.52 -6.80 2.24
N ILE A 154 -6.19 -6.58 3.51
CA ILE A 154 -6.03 -7.63 4.52
C ILE A 154 -7.06 -7.39 5.62
N MET A 155 -7.77 -8.45 5.97
CA MET A 155 -8.75 -8.47 7.06
C MET A 155 -8.54 -9.69 7.96
N ARG A 156 -9.16 -9.68 9.13
CA ARG A 156 -9.15 -10.85 10.02
C ARG A 156 -9.97 -11.97 9.40
N GLU A 157 -9.44 -13.19 9.41
CA GLU A 157 -10.16 -14.33 8.86
C GLU A 157 -11.47 -14.56 9.63
N SER A 158 -12.58 -14.66 8.90
CA SER A 158 -13.87 -14.99 9.50
C SER A 158 -13.87 -16.43 10.04
N LEU A 159 -14.14 -16.61 11.34
CA LEU A 159 -14.22 -17.94 11.96
C LEU A 159 -15.35 -18.82 11.37
N TYR A 160 -16.31 -18.23 10.65
CA TYR A 160 -17.38 -18.95 9.95
C TYR A 160 -16.93 -19.64 8.67
N LYS A 161 -15.86 -19.15 8.05
CA LYS A 161 -15.27 -19.70 6.82
C LYS A 161 -14.09 -20.61 7.10
N LYS A 162 -13.80 -20.91 8.37
CA LYS A 162 -12.66 -21.73 8.76
C LYS A 162 -12.87 -23.18 8.31
N ASP A 163 -12.50 -23.46 7.07
CA ASP A 163 -12.12 -24.81 6.69
C ASP A 163 -11.05 -25.25 7.68
N SER A 164 -11.16 -26.49 8.16
CA SER A 164 -10.29 -27.07 9.21
C SER A 164 -8.80 -27.16 8.84
N SER A 165 -8.39 -26.59 7.70
CA SER A 165 -7.04 -26.47 7.17
C SER A 165 -6.42 -25.07 7.23
N SER A 166 -7.18 -23.99 7.47
CA SER A 166 -6.61 -22.63 7.51
C SER A 166 -5.97 -22.32 8.87
N THR A 167 -4.69 -21.97 8.84
CA THR A 167 -3.85 -21.67 10.02
C THR A 167 -3.54 -20.18 10.19
N SER A 168 -3.89 -19.34 9.22
CA SER A 168 -3.59 -17.90 9.24
C SER A 168 -4.65 -17.13 10.02
N GLU A 169 -4.24 -16.15 10.83
CA GLU A 169 -5.18 -15.24 11.51
C GLU A 169 -5.86 -14.25 10.54
N TYR A 170 -5.26 -14.04 9.38
CA TYR A 170 -5.66 -13.03 8.40
C TYR A 170 -6.04 -13.67 7.06
N GLU A 171 -6.94 -13.04 6.33
CA GLU A 171 -7.22 -13.31 4.92
C GLU A 171 -6.95 -12.06 4.09
N PHE A 172 -6.64 -12.24 2.81
CA PHE A 172 -6.38 -11.12 1.90
C PHE A 172 -7.27 -11.18 0.66
N THR A 173 -7.52 -10.02 0.07
CA THR A 173 -8.24 -9.86 -1.20
C THR A 173 -7.48 -8.88 -2.09
N VAL A 174 -7.20 -9.27 -3.34
CA VAL A 174 -6.59 -8.36 -4.31
C VAL A 174 -7.67 -7.43 -4.85
N LEU A 175 -7.63 -6.16 -4.44
CA LEU A 175 -8.63 -5.14 -4.80
C LEU A 175 -8.34 -4.53 -6.17
N PHE A 176 -7.06 -4.38 -6.49
CA PHE A 176 -6.64 -3.78 -7.75
C PHE A 176 -5.32 -4.39 -8.21
N LYS A 177 -5.24 -4.69 -9.51
CA LYS A 177 -4.02 -5.05 -10.23
C LYS A 177 -4.19 -4.73 -11.72
N ASN A 178 -3.10 -4.59 -12.44
CA ASN A 178 -3.13 -4.17 -13.84
C ASN A 178 -3.83 -5.17 -14.80
N GLU A 179 -3.81 -6.49 -14.53
CA GLU A 179 -4.50 -7.47 -15.40
C GLU A 179 -5.99 -7.19 -15.62
N THR A 180 -6.65 -6.51 -14.68
CA THR A 180 -8.06 -6.09 -14.76
C THR A 180 -8.32 -5.13 -15.95
N LEU A 181 -7.28 -4.51 -16.52
CA LEU A 181 -7.36 -3.47 -17.54
C LEU A 181 -7.17 -4.01 -18.98
N THR A 182 -7.07 -5.33 -19.16
CA THR A 182 -6.80 -5.94 -20.48
C THR A 182 -8.02 -5.99 -21.42
N SER A 183 -9.21 -5.66 -20.93
CA SER A 183 -10.41 -5.50 -21.75
C SER A 183 -10.86 -4.04 -21.78
N THR A 184 -10.58 -3.36 -22.90
CA THR A 184 -10.99 -1.97 -23.23
C THR A 184 -10.29 -0.88 -22.42
N GLU A 185 -10.01 0.25 -23.08
CA GLU A 185 -9.25 1.42 -22.57
C GLU A 185 -9.92 2.16 -21.40
N GLU A 186 -10.49 1.47 -20.42
CA GLU A 186 -10.89 2.09 -19.17
C GLU A 186 -9.63 2.28 -18.31
N THR A 187 -9.00 3.45 -18.46
CA THR A 187 -8.13 3.98 -17.42
C THR A 187 -8.84 3.87 -16.07
N PHE A 188 -8.20 3.26 -15.07
CA PHE A 188 -8.66 3.31 -13.69
C PHE A 188 -9.05 4.75 -13.32
N SER A 189 -10.20 4.93 -12.66
CA SER A 189 -10.68 6.24 -12.23
C SER A 189 -10.67 6.35 -10.72
N LEU A 190 -10.53 7.57 -10.20
CA LEU A 190 -10.66 7.85 -8.76
C LEU A 190 -11.93 7.22 -8.18
N LYS A 191 -13.05 7.36 -8.88
CA LYS A 191 -14.34 6.82 -8.46
C LYS A 191 -14.34 5.30 -8.39
N SER A 192 -13.74 4.62 -9.37
CA SER A 192 -13.66 3.16 -9.37
C SER A 192 -12.81 2.65 -8.20
N ILE A 193 -11.63 3.25 -7.97
CA ILE A 193 -10.75 2.85 -6.88
C ILE A 193 -11.38 3.10 -5.52
N LEU A 194 -12.01 4.26 -5.32
CA LEU A 194 -12.73 4.55 -4.07
C LEU A 194 -13.91 3.62 -3.84
N ASN A 195 -14.61 3.22 -4.89
CA ASN A 195 -15.71 2.27 -4.79
C ASN A 195 -15.20 0.90 -4.31
N GLU A 196 -14.13 0.38 -4.92
CA GLU A 196 -13.51 -0.89 -4.50
C GLU A 196 -13.03 -0.83 -3.04
N LEU A 197 -12.37 0.25 -2.64
CA LEU A 197 -11.96 0.44 -1.25
C LEU A 197 -13.19 0.50 -0.33
N SER A 198 -14.21 1.28 -0.67
CA SER A 198 -15.42 1.40 0.16
C SER A 198 -16.15 0.08 0.36
N ILE A 199 -16.30 -0.72 -0.71
CA ILE A 199 -16.92 -2.04 -0.63
C ILE A 199 -16.11 -2.95 0.30
N PHE A 200 -14.79 -2.99 0.12
CA PHE A 200 -13.93 -3.81 0.98
C PHE A 200 -13.98 -3.38 2.44
N LYS A 201 -14.05 -2.06 2.71
CA LYS A 201 -14.18 -1.53 4.07
C LYS A 201 -15.51 -1.94 4.72
N GLU A 202 -16.61 -1.85 3.99
CA GLU A 202 -17.93 -2.28 4.47
C GLU A 202 -17.94 -3.79 4.80
N GLU A 203 -17.34 -4.62 3.93
CA GLU A 203 -17.22 -6.05 4.17
C GLU A 203 -16.38 -6.38 5.42
N CYS A 204 -15.30 -5.62 5.66
CA CYS A 204 -14.49 -5.73 6.87
C CYS A 204 -15.30 -5.38 8.14
N ASP A 205 -16.08 -4.30 8.09
CA ASP A 205 -16.88 -3.83 9.22
C ASP A 205 -17.98 -4.84 9.58
N ASP A 206 -18.61 -5.45 8.58
CA ASP A 206 -19.60 -6.50 8.77
C ASP A 206 -18.97 -7.77 9.37
N ASN A 207 -17.79 -8.17 8.90
CA ASN A 207 -17.07 -9.32 9.42
C ASN A 207 -16.69 -9.13 10.90
N GLU A 208 -16.17 -7.96 11.27
CA GLU A 208 -15.82 -7.62 12.65
C GLU A 208 -17.06 -7.59 13.57
N GLN A 209 -18.18 -7.02 13.11
CA GLN A 209 -19.45 -7.06 13.85
C GLN A 209 -19.96 -8.50 14.06
N ALA A 210 -19.81 -9.37 13.06
CA ALA A 210 -20.19 -10.77 13.16
C ALA A 210 -19.32 -11.53 14.18
N LEU A 211 -18.01 -11.28 14.23
CA LEU A 211 -17.09 -11.89 15.21
C LEU A 211 -17.49 -11.55 16.66
N VAL A 212 -17.91 -10.31 16.90
CA VAL A 212 -18.33 -9.85 18.24
C VAL A 212 -19.69 -10.39 18.64
N SER A 213 -20.66 -10.37 17.73
CA SER A 213 -22.02 -10.85 18.01
C SER A 213 -22.07 -12.30 18.46
N HIS A 214 -21.04 -13.08 18.12
CA HIS A 214 -20.95 -14.50 18.46
C HIS A 214 -19.91 -14.80 19.55
N GLY A 215 -19.43 -13.79 20.26
CA GLY A 215 -18.64 -13.95 21.49
C GLY A 215 -17.18 -14.34 21.29
N TYR A 216 -16.65 -14.28 20.07
CA TYR A 216 -15.30 -14.76 19.76
C TYR A 216 -14.19 -13.75 20.08
N LEU A 217 -14.53 -12.50 20.42
CA LEU A 217 -13.53 -11.47 20.70
C LEU A 217 -12.91 -11.56 22.11
N PHE A 218 -13.42 -12.41 23.00
CA PHE A 218 -12.95 -12.48 24.40
C PHE A 218 -11.78 -13.46 24.63
N ILE A 219 -11.22 -14.09 23.60
CA ILE A 219 -10.28 -15.23 23.79
C ILE A 219 -8.80 -14.84 23.61
N PHE A 220 -8.47 -13.66 23.10
CA PHE A 220 -7.07 -13.28 22.86
C PHE A 220 -6.74 -11.93 23.51
N VAL A 221 -6.47 -11.98 24.82
CA VAL A 221 -5.69 -10.98 25.58
C VAL A 221 -4.55 -11.72 26.27
#